data_AF-A0AAN8MYK2-F1
#
_entry.id   AF-A0AAN8MYK2-F1
#
_cell.length_a   1.000
_cell.length_b   1.000
_cell.length_c   1.000
_cell.angle_alpha   90.00
_cell.angle_beta   90.00
_cell.angle_gamma   90.00
#
_symmetry.space_group_name_H-M   'P 1'
#
loop_
_entity.id
_entity.type
_entity.pdbx_description
1 polymer ?
#
loop_
_entity_poly.entity_id
_entity_poly.type
_entity_poly.pdbx_seq_one_letter_code
_entity_poly.pdbx_strand_id
1 'polypeptide(L)'
;MTFTGRPFVIPDAEIFASINTSLSHGANFFVSGEFYGIRDPEDNLHMLKRYFTAHPEASDKVVLSVKAGMNWATLSIFGKENISCVELEVSLWATEIFENGVAEVCREFGIPIAAYSPLGRGFLTGQFKSADDLPEGDVRKHFDRFKLENFGKNLELVEMVKGIAERKGCTVSQLGLGWVRQVGGWWGGLRVIPIFGATKQAQVAENLRSVELTDSEMAEIDEILKSLNLPEGDTSGTWRACCINNQVIPPHETMGSSCEVIISVGNALVCCMLGV
;
A
#
# COMPACT_ATOMS: atom_id res chain seq x y z
N MET A 1 11.55 3.41 9.29
CA MET A 1 10.41 2.45 9.19
C MET A 1 10.25 1.82 10.56
N THR A 2 9.06 1.53 11.09
CA THR A 2 7.77 1.14 10.46
C THR A 2 6.63 2.14 10.71
N PHE A 3 5.66 2.27 9.78
CA PHE A 3 4.51 3.18 9.96
C PHE A 3 3.32 2.60 10.74
N THR A 4 3.32 1.31 11.08
CA THR A 4 2.35 0.66 12.00
C THR A 4 2.96 -0.56 12.74
N GLY A 5 4.29 -0.63 12.85
CA GLY A 5 4.97 -1.80 13.43
C GLY A 5 4.93 -1.82 14.96
N ARG A 6 5.32 -2.96 15.53
CA ARG A 6 5.37 -3.17 16.99
C ARG A 6 6.82 -3.09 17.47
N PRO A 7 7.08 -2.70 18.73
CA PRO A 7 8.43 -2.71 19.32
C PRO A 7 8.88 -4.13 19.74
N PHE A 8 8.30 -5.18 19.16
CA PHE A 8 8.58 -6.57 19.51
C PHE A 8 8.30 -7.54 18.35
N VAL A 9 9.08 -8.62 18.32
CA VAL A 9 8.95 -9.77 17.42
C VAL A 9 7.62 -10.49 17.67
N ILE A 10 6.81 -10.69 16.65
CA ILE A 10 5.63 -11.57 16.73
C ILE A 10 6.10 -13.05 16.66
N PRO A 11 5.59 -13.97 17.50
CA PRO A 11 5.98 -15.37 17.44
C PRO A 11 5.64 -16.03 16.10
N ASP A 12 6.55 -16.88 15.58
CA ASP A 12 6.38 -17.59 14.30
C ASP A 12 5.02 -18.29 14.16
N ALA A 13 4.44 -18.83 15.25
CA ALA A 13 3.12 -19.45 15.22
C ALA A 13 1.98 -18.48 14.84
N GLU A 14 1.99 -17.24 15.34
CA GLU A 14 1.01 -16.21 14.99
C GLU A 14 1.24 -15.68 13.56
N ILE A 15 2.51 -15.57 13.16
CA ILE A 15 2.92 -15.19 11.81
C ILE A 15 2.42 -16.24 10.80
N PHE A 16 2.77 -17.51 11.00
CA PHE A 16 2.45 -18.61 10.09
C PHE A 16 0.94 -18.83 10.02
N ALA A 17 0.19 -18.68 11.12
CA ALA A 17 -1.27 -18.70 11.10
C ALA A 17 -1.86 -17.58 10.22
N SER A 18 -1.26 -16.38 10.25
CA SER A 18 -1.68 -15.24 9.41
C SER A 18 -1.34 -15.46 7.93
N ILE A 19 -0.17 -16.03 7.63
CA ILE A 19 0.24 -16.42 6.27
C ILE A 19 -0.67 -17.52 5.71
N ASN A 20 -0.87 -18.61 6.46
CA ASN A 20 -1.74 -19.72 6.07
C ASN A 20 -3.20 -19.26 5.84
N THR A 21 -3.67 -18.27 6.59
CA THR A 21 -4.99 -17.64 6.40
C THR A 21 -5.05 -16.77 5.15
N SER A 22 -3.94 -16.16 4.73
CA SER A 22 -3.86 -15.41 3.46
C SER A 22 -4.02 -16.39 2.29
N LEU A 23 -3.25 -17.48 2.31
CA LEU A 23 -3.28 -18.52 1.27
C LEU A 23 -4.63 -19.25 1.20
N SER A 24 -5.29 -19.51 2.33
CA SER A 24 -6.61 -20.18 2.33
C SER A 24 -7.73 -19.32 1.71
N HIS A 25 -7.53 -18.02 1.59
CA HIS A 25 -8.41 -17.08 0.88
C HIS A 25 -7.87 -16.71 -0.52
N GLY A 26 -6.84 -17.39 -1.02
CA GLY A 26 -6.26 -17.16 -2.34
C GLY A 26 -5.35 -15.92 -2.47
N ALA A 27 -5.08 -15.20 -1.38
CA ALA A 27 -4.17 -14.05 -1.40
C ALA A 27 -2.72 -14.55 -1.39
N ASN A 28 -2.05 -14.46 -2.54
CA ASN A 28 -0.84 -15.26 -2.81
C ASN A 28 0.34 -14.53 -3.47
N PHE A 29 0.16 -13.34 -4.04
CA PHE A 29 1.28 -12.41 -4.22
C PHE A 29 1.66 -11.95 -2.80
N PHE A 30 2.91 -12.17 -2.38
CA PHE A 30 3.52 -11.73 -1.11
C PHE A 30 4.72 -10.81 -1.37
N VAL A 31 5.09 -9.96 -0.40
CA VAL A 31 6.33 -9.17 -0.47
C VAL A 31 7.06 -8.96 0.84
N SER A 32 8.36 -8.77 0.69
CA SER A 32 9.29 -8.26 1.69
C SER A 32 10.21 -7.16 1.14
N GLY A 33 11.18 -6.72 1.93
CA GLY A 33 12.33 -5.94 1.47
C GLY A 33 13.55 -6.26 2.34
N GLU A 34 14.73 -5.79 1.94
CA GLU A 34 16.00 -5.88 2.70
C GLU A 34 16.04 -4.95 3.94
N PHE A 35 14.88 -4.48 4.41
CA PHE A 35 14.76 -3.34 5.33
C PHE A 35 13.44 -3.28 6.13
N TYR A 36 12.78 -4.43 6.38
CA TYR A 36 11.50 -4.51 7.10
C TYR A 36 11.60 -5.23 8.46
N GLY A 37 12.80 -5.38 9.02
CA GLY A 37 13.03 -5.97 10.34
C GLY A 37 13.28 -4.98 11.49
N ILE A 38 13.10 -5.45 12.72
CA ILE A 38 13.28 -4.67 13.97
C ILE A 38 14.72 -4.72 14.51
N ARG A 39 15.41 -5.87 14.37
CA ARG A 39 16.74 -6.08 14.99
C ARG A 39 17.82 -6.26 13.94
N ASP A 40 17.51 -7.07 12.93
CA ASP A 40 18.26 -7.17 11.68
C ASP A 40 17.39 -6.58 10.55
N PRO A 41 17.93 -5.79 9.60
CA PRO A 41 17.14 -5.26 8.47
C PRO A 41 16.37 -6.33 7.68
N GLU A 42 16.87 -7.56 7.65
CA GLU A 42 16.32 -8.72 6.94
C GLU A 42 15.45 -9.66 7.83
N ASP A 43 15.11 -9.30 9.08
CA ASP A 43 14.35 -10.16 10.01
C ASP A 43 13.05 -10.73 9.36
N ASN A 44 12.41 -9.97 8.47
CA ASN A 44 11.27 -10.38 7.65
C ASN A 44 11.61 -11.42 6.56
N LEU A 45 12.78 -11.33 5.91
CA LEU A 45 13.27 -12.34 4.95
C LEU A 45 13.68 -13.61 5.70
N HIS A 46 14.28 -13.45 6.88
CA HIS A 46 14.59 -14.55 7.79
C HIS A 46 13.31 -15.26 8.26
N MET A 47 12.23 -14.52 8.50
CA MET A 47 10.90 -15.08 8.80
C MET A 47 10.31 -15.85 7.62
N LEU A 48 10.31 -15.27 6.40
CA LEU A 48 9.82 -15.99 5.21
C LEU A 48 10.63 -17.27 4.95
N LYS A 49 11.95 -17.24 5.17
CA LYS A 49 12.81 -18.43 5.10
C LYS A 49 12.38 -19.50 6.13
N ARG A 50 12.09 -19.13 7.38
CA ARG A 50 11.56 -20.07 8.39
C ARG A 50 10.20 -20.63 7.97
N TYR A 51 9.30 -19.79 7.46
CA TYR A 51 7.99 -20.21 6.95
C TYR A 51 8.11 -21.24 5.82
N PHE A 52 8.81 -20.95 4.72
CA PHE A 52 8.94 -21.88 3.60
C PHE A 52 9.80 -23.13 3.91
N THR A 53 10.63 -23.10 4.95
CA THR A 53 11.31 -24.30 5.46
C THR A 53 10.33 -25.22 6.21
N ALA A 54 9.36 -24.66 6.93
CA ALA A 54 8.30 -25.42 7.62
C ALA A 54 7.14 -25.81 6.69
N HIS A 55 6.90 -25.03 5.65
CA HIS A 55 5.79 -25.14 4.68
C HIS A 55 6.31 -25.12 3.23
N PRO A 56 7.10 -26.13 2.80
CA PRO A 56 7.61 -26.20 1.43
C PRO A 56 6.47 -26.21 0.39
N GLU A 57 5.32 -26.80 0.72
CA GLU A 57 4.11 -26.83 -0.11
C GLU A 57 3.44 -25.47 -0.30
N ALA A 58 3.87 -24.42 0.40
CA ALA A 58 3.42 -23.05 0.18
C ALA A 58 4.24 -22.32 -0.90
N SER A 59 5.45 -22.80 -1.23
CA SER A 59 6.34 -22.13 -2.20
C SER A 59 5.73 -22.07 -3.61
N ASP A 60 5.23 -23.19 -4.13
CA ASP A 60 4.53 -23.28 -5.43
C ASP A 60 3.24 -22.43 -5.51
N LYS A 61 2.73 -21.94 -4.36
CA LYS A 61 1.49 -21.17 -4.27
C LYS A 61 1.74 -19.67 -4.22
N VAL A 62 2.93 -19.25 -3.78
CA VAL A 62 3.27 -17.84 -3.53
C VAL A 62 4.04 -17.24 -4.70
N VAL A 63 3.56 -16.09 -5.18
CA VAL A 63 4.39 -15.18 -5.97
C VAL A 63 5.08 -14.24 -4.98
N LEU A 64 6.40 -14.27 -4.86
CA LEU A 64 7.15 -13.36 -3.98
C LEU A 64 7.79 -12.23 -4.80
N SER A 65 7.78 -11.00 -4.28
CA SER A 65 8.77 -9.97 -4.65
C SER A 65 9.49 -9.43 -3.40
N VAL A 66 10.70 -8.94 -3.59
CA VAL A 66 11.53 -8.40 -2.51
C VAL A 66 12.10 -7.05 -2.97
N LYS A 67 11.81 -5.99 -2.23
CA LYS A 67 12.45 -4.69 -2.44
C LYS A 67 13.93 -4.78 -2.05
N ALA A 68 14.80 -4.66 -3.04
CA ALA A 68 16.22 -4.86 -2.90
C ALA A 68 17.02 -3.86 -3.73
N GLY A 69 18.35 -3.94 -3.69
CA GLY A 69 19.23 -3.29 -4.67
C GLY A 69 19.52 -1.82 -4.42
N MET A 70 19.18 -1.29 -3.24
CA MET A 70 19.65 -0.01 -2.74
C MET A 70 21.05 -0.19 -2.11
N ASN A 71 22.08 0.42 -2.69
CA ASN A 71 23.40 0.47 -2.05
C ASN A 71 23.38 1.52 -0.94
N TRP A 72 23.14 1.09 0.30
CA TRP A 72 23.03 1.97 1.48
C TRP A 72 24.24 2.87 1.75
N ALA A 73 25.43 2.57 1.21
CA ALA A 73 26.62 3.40 1.37
C ALA A 73 26.76 4.52 0.31
N THR A 74 26.00 4.44 -0.80
CA THR A 74 26.10 5.40 -1.92
C THR A 74 24.75 5.96 -2.37
N LEU A 75 23.64 5.38 -1.91
CA LEU A 75 22.27 5.58 -2.39
C LEU A 75 22.09 5.34 -3.90
N SER A 76 23.04 4.64 -4.53
CA SER A 76 22.87 4.13 -5.90
C SER A 76 21.96 2.90 -5.89
N ILE A 77 21.10 2.79 -6.89
CA ILE A 77 20.23 1.64 -7.10
C ILE A 77 20.82 0.78 -8.24
N PHE A 78 20.58 -0.52 -8.25
CA PHE A 78 20.98 -1.43 -9.34
C PHE A 78 19.76 -1.96 -10.12
N GLY A 79 19.86 -2.00 -11.46
CA GLY A 79 18.84 -2.60 -12.34
C GLY A 79 18.85 -1.98 -13.75
N LYS A 80 18.44 -2.75 -14.77
CA LYS A 80 18.34 -2.28 -16.17
C LYS A 80 17.35 -3.13 -17.00
N GLU A 81 16.12 -3.25 -16.52
CA GLU A 81 15.13 -4.23 -17.02
C GLU A 81 13.72 -3.66 -17.15
N ASN A 82 12.79 -4.49 -17.63
CA ASN A 82 11.40 -4.14 -17.89
C ASN A 82 10.61 -3.89 -16.60
N ILE A 83 9.70 -2.92 -16.63
CA ILE A 83 8.72 -2.67 -15.57
C ILE A 83 7.70 -3.82 -15.57
N SER A 84 7.47 -4.44 -14.41
CA SER A 84 6.41 -5.46 -14.25
C SER A 84 5.31 -5.04 -13.26
N CYS A 85 5.57 -4.04 -12.42
CA CYS A 85 4.62 -3.46 -11.47
C CYS A 85 5.13 -2.09 -11.00
N VAL A 86 4.23 -1.17 -10.66
CA VAL A 86 4.56 0.10 -9.97
C VAL A 86 3.92 0.08 -8.59
N GLU A 87 4.67 0.41 -7.55
CA GLU A 87 4.17 0.51 -6.18
C GLU A 87 4.10 1.96 -5.72
N LEU A 88 2.90 2.43 -5.37
CA LEU A 88 2.62 3.80 -4.95
C LEU A 88 1.50 3.83 -3.89
N GLU A 89 1.37 4.94 -3.17
CA GLU A 89 0.28 5.11 -2.19
C GLU A 89 -1.03 5.36 -2.94
N VAL A 90 -2.01 4.47 -2.76
CA VAL A 90 -3.33 4.60 -3.39
C VAL A 90 -4.40 4.16 -2.38
N SER A 91 -5.28 5.08 -2.00
CA SER A 91 -6.34 4.87 -1.02
C SER A 91 -7.41 5.96 -1.16
N LEU A 92 -8.49 5.89 -0.37
CA LEU A 92 -9.43 7.01 -0.23
C LEU A 92 -8.77 8.30 0.34
N TRP A 93 -7.52 8.21 0.79
CA TRP A 93 -6.73 9.36 1.23
C TRP A 93 -5.67 9.78 0.20
N ALA A 94 -5.44 9.01 -0.86
CA ALA A 94 -4.37 9.23 -1.83
C ALA A 94 -4.82 8.79 -3.23
N THR A 95 -5.18 9.77 -4.05
CA THR A 95 -5.70 9.62 -5.42
C THR A 95 -4.76 10.20 -6.48
N GLU A 96 -3.66 10.84 -6.07
CA GLU A 96 -2.83 11.73 -6.90
C GLU A 96 -2.20 10.99 -8.10
N ILE A 97 -2.06 9.67 -8.02
CA ILE A 97 -1.62 8.78 -9.12
C ILE A 97 -2.49 8.89 -10.38
N PHE A 98 -3.79 9.19 -10.21
CA PHE A 98 -4.79 9.27 -11.28
C PHE A 98 -4.77 10.61 -12.03
N GLU A 99 -4.01 11.58 -11.53
CA GLU A 99 -3.91 12.95 -12.06
C GLU A 99 -2.48 13.32 -12.47
N ASN A 100 -1.46 12.78 -11.79
CA ASN A 100 -0.05 13.06 -12.06
C ASN A 100 0.54 12.31 -13.28
N GLY A 101 -0.29 11.62 -14.06
CA GLY A 101 0.10 10.89 -15.27
C GLY A 101 0.66 9.48 -15.05
N VAL A 102 1.00 9.07 -13.81
CA VAL A 102 1.56 7.73 -13.56
C VAL A 102 0.54 6.63 -13.84
N ALA A 103 -0.73 6.81 -13.45
CA ALA A 103 -1.79 5.86 -13.80
C ALA A 103 -1.97 5.71 -15.31
N GLU A 104 -1.77 6.78 -16.09
CA GLU A 104 -1.94 6.76 -17.54
C GLU A 104 -0.82 5.99 -18.24
N VAL A 105 0.44 6.23 -17.87
CA VAL A 105 1.57 5.44 -18.35
C VAL A 105 1.42 3.97 -17.95
N CYS A 106 1.01 3.68 -16.71
CA CYS A 106 0.79 2.31 -16.28
C CYS A 106 -0.35 1.63 -17.05
N ARG A 107 -1.40 2.39 -17.42
CA ARG A 107 -2.51 1.90 -18.25
C ARG A 107 -2.08 1.62 -19.69
N GLU A 108 -1.33 2.55 -20.31
CA GLU A 108 -0.81 2.42 -21.69
C GLU A 108 0.05 1.16 -21.86
N PHE A 109 0.98 0.92 -20.93
CA PHE A 109 1.90 -0.21 -20.97
C PHE A 109 1.36 -1.49 -20.29
N GLY A 110 0.12 -1.49 -19.80
CA GLY A 110 -0.51 -2.66 -19.14
C GLY A 110 0.12 -3.04 -17.79
N ILE A 111 0.84 -2.12 -17.15
CA ILE A 111 1.57 -2.31 -15.89
C ILE A 111 0.58 -2.21 -14.71
N PRO A 112 0.50 -3.22 -13.82
CA PRO A 112 -0.35 -3.17 -12.65
C PRO A 112 0.23 -2.26 -11.55
N ILE A 113 -0.66 -1.58 -10.83
CA ILE A 113 -0.32 -0.84 -9.60
C ILE A 113 -0.46 -1.76 -8.39
N ALA A 114 0.60 -1.82 -7.58
CA ALA A 114 0.52 -2.24 -6.19
C ALA A 114 0.19 -1.01 -5.33
N ALA A 115 -1.03 -0.96 -4.78
CA ALA A 115 -1.56 0.16 -4.01
C ALA A 115 -1.19 0.07 -2.52
N TYR A 116 -0.04 0.68 -2.17
CA TYR A 116 0.54 0.78 -0.82
C TYR A 116 -0.29 1.66 0.11
N SER A 117 -0.27 1.32 1.40
CA SER A 117 -1.07 1.95 2.46
C SER A 117 -2.56 2.15 2.10
N PRO A 118 -3.28 1.13 1.56
CA PRO A 118 -4.64 1.28 1.03
C PRO A 118 -5.69 1.65 2.09
N LEU A 119 -5.32 1.52 3.37
CA LEU A 119 -6.11 1.93 4.54
C LEU A 119 -5.58 3.21 5.21
N GLY A 120 -4.87 4.07 4.47
CA GLY A 120 -4.34 5.33 4.98
C GLY A 120 -3.46 5.13 6.23
N ARG A 121 -2.56 4.13 6.19
CA ARG A 121 -1.68 3.76 7.34
C ARG A 121 -2.47 3.49 8.64
N GLY A 122 -3.70 2.99 8.51
CA GLY A 122 -4.61 2.69 9.61
C GLY A 122 -5.61 3.80 9.95
N PHE A 123 -5.59 4.95 9.25
CA PHE A 123 -6.58 6.01 9.46
C PHE A 123 -7.96 5.59 8.93
N LEU A 124 -8.02 4.97 7.75
CA LEU A 124 -9.25 4.48 7.10
C LEU A 124 -9.79 3.18 7.72
N THR A 125 -9.61 3.00 9.03
CA THR A 125 -10.25 1.93 9.82
C THR A 125 -11.18 2.49 10.90
N GLY A 126 -11.26 3.81 11.07
CA GLY A 126 -12.06 4.47 12.10
C GLY A 126 -11.57 4.26 13.54
N GLN A 127 -10.35 3.76 13.73
CA GLN A 127 -9.80 3.45 15.07
C GLN A 127 -9.26 4.67 15.82
N PHE A 128 -8.91 5.75 15.11
CA PHE A 128 -8.40 7.00 15.69
C PHE A 128 -9.48 8.10 15.63
N LYS A 129 -9.61 8.87 16.70
CA LYS A 129 -10.59 9.96 16.89
C LYS A 129 -9.92 11.29 17.28
N SER A 130 -8.69 11.24 17.81
CA SER A 130 -7.76 12.39 17.85
C SER A 130 -6.33 11.95 17.54
N ALA A 131 -5.42 12.92 17.40
CA ALA A 131 -3.99 12.66 17.27
C ALA A 131 -3.37 12.01 18.53
N ASP A 132 -4.08 12.02 19.66
CA ASP A 132 -3.66 11.41 20.93
C ASP A 132 -3.88 9.89 20.95
N ASP A 133 -4.79 9.36 20.12
CA ASP A 133 -5.01 7.92 19.95
C ASP A 133 -3.84 7.22 19.23
N LEU A 134 -2.92 7.98 18.62
CA LEU A 134 -1.65 7.45 18.13
C LEU A 134 -0.72 7.17 19.33
N PRO A 135 -0.03 6.01 19.37
CA PRO A 135 0.93 5.69 20.43
C PRO A 135 2.03 6.73 20.65
N GLU A 136 2.65 6.70 21.84
CA GLU A 136 3.90 7.41 22.08
C GLU A 136 5.02 6.82 21.21
N GLY A 137 5.86 7.69 20.63
CA GLY A 137 6.91 7.29 19.66
C GLY A 137 6.39 6.86 18.28
N ASP A 138 5.09 6.92 18.00
CA ASP A 138 4.56 6.57 16.67
C ASP A 138 5.00 7.59 15.61
N VAL A 139 5.77 7.12 14.61
CA VAL A 139 6.31 7.94 13.52
C VAL A 139 5.24 8.69 12.71
N ARG A 140 3.98 8.25 12.74
CA ARG A 140 2.87 8.98 12.11
C ARG A 140 2.63 10.34 12.75
N LYS A 141 3.05 10.59 13.99
CA LYS A 141 2.98 11.93 14.62
C LYS A 141 3.85 13.00 13.94
N HIS A 142 4.75 12.61 13.03
CA HIS A 142 5.54 13.54 12.21
C HIS A 142 4.93 13.84 10.84
N PHE A 143 3.90 13.11 10.42
CA PHE A 143 3.22 13.27 9.13
C PHE A 143 2.20 14.40 9.16
N ASP A 144 2.25 15.28 8.16
CA ASP A 144 1.33 16.42 8.00
C ASP A 144 -0.13 15.97 8.04
N ARG A 145 -0.44 14.83 7.43
CA ARG A 145 -1.80 14.25 7.41
C ARG A 145 -2.29 13.77 8.79
N PHE A 146 -1.41 13.57 9.76
CA PHE A 146 -1.75 13.17 11.13
C PHE A 146 -1.55 14.30 12.16
N LYS A 147 -1.09 15.49 11.75
CA LYS A 147 -1.02 16.67 12.62
C LYS A 147 -2.42 17.18 12.97
N LEU A 148 -2.52 17.85 14.13
CA LEU A 148 -3.78 18.29 14.73
C LEU A 148 -4.60 19.21 13.80
N GLU A 149 -3.92 20.11 13.07
CA GLU A 149 -4.55 21.04 12.12
C GLU A 149 -5.24 20.35 10.94
N ASN A 150 -4.78 19.17 10.51
CA ASN A 150 -5.37 18.42 9.41
C ASN A 150 -6.32 17.30 9.88
N PHE A 151 -6.15 16.82 11.11
CA PHE A 151 -6.86 15.65 11.65
C PHE A 151 -8.38 15.75 11.52
N GLY A 152 -8.95 16.95 11.73
CA GLY A 152 -10.40 17.20 11.62
C GLY A 152 -10.97 16.91 10.23
N LYS A 153 -10.33 17.42 9.15
CA LYS A 153 -10.73 17.11 7.77
C LYS A 153 -10.62 15.62 7.44
N ASN A 154 -9.58 14.98 7.97
CA ASN A 154 -9.33 13.57 7.71
C ASN A 154 -10.37 12.67 8.41
N LEU A 155 -10.88 13.08 9.57
CA LEU A 155 -12.05 12.44 10.20
C LEU A 155 -13.34 12.64 9.41
N GLU A 156 -13.51 13.78 8.73
CA GLU A 156 -14.68 14.07 7.89
C GLU A 156 -14.80 13.06 6.73
N LEU A 157 -13.68 12.73 6.09
CA LEU A 157 -13.58 11.61 5.14
C LEU A 157 -14.03 10.30 5.78
N VAL A 158 -13.49 9.95 6.95
CA VAL A 158 -13.77 8.67 7.61
C VAL A 158 -15.25 8.54 7.97
N GLU A 159 -15.91 9.59 8.47
CA GLU A 159 -17.32 9.53 8.86
C GLU A 159 -18.26 9.44 7.65
N MET A 160 -17.98 10.15 6.55
CA MET A 160 -18.75 10.02 5.30
C MET A 160 -18.60 8.62 4.69
N VAL A 161 -17.36 8.11 4.59
CA VAL A 161 -17.06 6.76 4.09
C VAL A 161 -17.68 5.68 5.00
N LYS A 162 -17.69 5.89 6.32
CA LYS A 162 -18.40 5.04 7.29
C LYS A 162 -19.91 5.03 7.06
N GLY A 163 -20.52 6.17 6.71
CA GLY A 163 -21.93 6.24 6.32
C GLY A 163 -22.29 5.35 5.11
N ILE A 164 -21.36 5.17 4.16
CA ILE A 164 -21.52 4.21 3.05
C ILE A 164 -21.35 2.76 3.56
N ALA A 165 -20.30 2.50 4.33
CA ALA A 165 -20.00 1.17 4.89
C ALA A 165 -21.13 0.62 5.78
N GLU A 166 -21.77 1.47 6.59
CA GLU A 166 -22.94 1.13 7.41
C GLU A 166 -24.15 0.73 6.56
N ARG A 167 -24.46 1.48 5.49
CA ARG A 167 -25.54 1.12 4.55
C ARG A 167 -25.27 -0.19 3.81
N LYS A 168 -24.00 -0.47 3.53
CA LYS A 168 -23.54 -1.67 2.81
C LYS A 168 -23.36 -2.90 3.71
N GLY A 169 -23.29 -2.72 5.04
CA GLY A 169 -23.09 -3.80 6.01
C GLY A 169 -21.65 -4.31 6.10
N CYS A 170 -20.64 -3.48 5.80
CA CYS A 170 -19.22 -3.84 5.87
C CYS A 170 -18.42 -2.90 6.79
N THR A 171 -17.17 -3.24 7.10
CA THR A 171 -16.28 -2.31 7.82
C THR A 171 -15.73 -1.22 6.90
N VAL A 172 -15.30 -0.09 7.48
CA VAL A 172 -14.62 1.00 6.73
C VAL A 172 -13.38 0.47 6.01
N SER A 173 -12.66 -0.46 6.65
CA SER A 173 -11.51 -1.15 6.07
C SER A 173 -11.87 -1.99 4.85
N GLN A 174 -12.98 -2.72 4.91
CA GLN A 174 -13.48 -3.51 3.79
C GLN A 174 -13.97 -2.62 2.64
N LEU A 175 -14.65 -1.51 2.92
CA LEU A 175 -15.09 -0.56 1.89
C LEU A 175 -13.87 0.08 1.18
N GLY A 176 -12.87 0.54 1.93
CA GLY A 176 -11.64 1.13 1.38
C GLY A 176 -10.84 0.14 0.54
N LEU A 177 -10.69 -1.11 1.00
CA LEU A 177 -10.05 -2.17 0.21
C LEU A 177 -10.88 -2.57 -1.01
N GLY A 178 -12.22 -2.52 -0.93
CA GLY A 178 -13.13 -2.67 -2.06
C GLY A 178 -12.89 -1.59 -3.11
N TRP A 179 -12.85 -0.32 -2.71
CA TRP A 179 -12.57 0.81 -3.59
C TRP A 179 -11.22 0.67 -4.28
N VAL A 180 -10.14 0.33 -3.56
CA VAL A 180 -8.80 0.14 -4.16
C VAL A 180 -8.77 -0.99 -5.21
N ARG A 181 -9.60 -2.04 -5.08
CA ARG A 181 -9.73 -3.12 -6.09
C ARG A 181 -10.43 -2.66 -7.37
N GLN A 182 -11.31 -1.65 -7.28
CA GLN A 182 -12.24 -1.26 -8.34
C GLN A 182 -11.89 0.09 -9.00
N VAL A 183 -11.23 1.00 -8.29
CA VAL A 183 -10.91 2.37 -8.76
C VAL A 183 -10.13 2.38 -10.08
N GLY A 184 -9.18 1.46 -10.29
CA GLY A 184 -8.46 1.40 -11.56
C GLY A 184 -9.35 1.01 -12.74
N GLY A 185 -10.32 0.11 -12.51
CA GLY A 185 -11.35 -0.24 -13.48
C GLY A 185 -12.25 0.95 -13.80
N TRP A 186 -12.79 1.58 -12.76
CA TRP A 186 -13.64 2.78 -12.80
C TRP A 186 -12.99 3.96 -13.53
N TRP A 187 -11.70 4.22 -13.25
CA TRP A 187 -10.93 5.33 -13.82
C TRP A 187 -10.58 5.13 -15.30
N GLY A 188 -10.34 3.88 -15.74
CA GLY A 188 -10.00 3.63 -17.15
C GLY A 188 -9.58 2.21 -17.55
N GLY A 189 -9.76 1.20 -16.69
CA GLY A 189 -9.32 -0.19 -16.95
C GLY A 189 -7.91 -0.53 -16.44
N LEU A 190 -7.31 0.30 -15.59
CA LEU A 190 -6.03 0.03 -14.94
C LEU A 190 -6.18 -1.07 -13.87
N ARG A 191 -5.23 -2.02 -13.80
CA ARG A 191 -5.22 -3.02 -12.71
C ARG A 191 -4.58 -2.44 -11.46
N VAL A 192 -5.37 -2.25 -10.41
CA VAL A 192 -4.90 -1.83 -9.09
C VAL A 192 -5.12 -2.98 -8.09
N ILE A 193 -4.07 -3.33 -7.36
CA ILE A 193 -4.05 -4.44 -6.39
C ILE A 193 -3.84 -3.82 -5.00
N PRO A 194 -4.78 -3.94 -4.04
CA PRO A 194 -4.60 -3.38 -2.69
C PRO A 194 -3.56 -4.16 -1.89
N ILE A 195 -2.64 -3.47 -1.22
CA ILE A 195 -1.55 -4.13 -0.51
C ILE A 195 -1.49 -3.72 0.95
N PHE A 196 -2.06 -4.56 1.81
CA PHE A 196 -2.28 -4.23 3.22
C PHE A 196 -1.41 -5.07 4.15
N GLY A 197 -1.06 -4.47 5.29
CA GLY A 197 -0.46 -5.16 6.43
C GLY A 197 -1.53 -5.73 7.37
N ALA A 198 -1.20 -6.84 8.04
CA ALA A 198 -1.99 -7.41 9.11
C ALA A 198 -1.05 -7.95 10.20
N THR A 199 -1.37 -7.70 11.46
CA THR A 199 -0.56 -8.18 12.62
C THR A 199 -1.27 -9.25 13.45
N LYS A 200 -2.43 -9.72 12.97
CA LYS A 200 -3.31 -10.71 13.60
C LYS A 200 -4.05 -11.48 12.50
N GLN A 201 -4.23 -12.79 12.69
CA GLN A 201 -5.00 -13.65 11.78
C GLN A 201 -6.41 -13.12 11.47
N ALA A 202 -7.08 -12.54 12.47
CA ALA A 202 -8.41 -11.93 12.31
C ALA A 202 -8.42 -10.73 11.34
N GLN A 203 -7.35 -9.92 11.30
CA GLN A 203 -7.24 -8.79 10.36
C GLN A 203 -7.09 -9.29 8.92
N VAL A 204 -6.37 -10.40 8.71
CA VAL A 204 -6.27 -11.07 7.39
C VAL A 204 -7.66 -11.52 6.94
N ALA A 205 -8.40 -12.23 7.81
CA ALA A 205 -9.73 -12.76 7.52
C ALA A 205 -10.83 -11.68 7.38
N GLU A 206 -10.64 -10.48 7.93
CA GLU A 206 -11.52 -9.33 7.69
C GLU A 206 -11.23 -8.67 6.33
N ASN A 207 -9.96 -8.35 6.07
CA ASN A 207 -9.52 -7.58 4.90
C ASN A 207 -9.61 -8.35 3.57
N LEU A 208 -9.61 -9.69 3.62
CA LEU A 208 -9.78 -10.57 2.45
C LEU A 208 -11.24 -10.85 2.08
N ARG A 209 -12.22 -10.36 2.85
CA ARG A 209 -13.61 -10.33 2.37
C ARG A 209 -13.71 -9.26 1.28
N SER A 210 -14.19 -9.66 0.10
CA SER A 210 -14.43 -8.69 -0.97
C SER A 210 -15.71 -7.91 -0.72
N VAL A 211 -15.72 -6.66 -1.17
CA VAL A 211 -16.83 -5.72 -1.08
C VAL A 211 -16.90 -5.01 -2.43
N GLU A 212 -17.74 -5.53 -3.31
CA GLU A 212 -17.99 -4.94 -4.62
C GLU A 212 -18.85 -3.68 -4.45
N LEU A 213 -18.41 -2.58 -5.03
CA LEU A 213 -19.06 -1.28 -4.99
C LEU A 213 -19.83 -1.11 -6.29
N THR A 214 -21.08 -0.68 -6.18
CA THR A 214 -21.89 -0.30 -7.34
C THR A 214 -21.39 1.02 -7.92
N ASP A 215 -21.68 1.27 -9.19
CA ASP A 215 -21.37 2.53 -9.87
C ASP A 215 -21.86 3.77 -9.08
N SER A 216 -23.00 3.64 -8.39
CA SER A 216 -23.54 4.70 -7.53
C SER A 216 -22.72 4.94 -6.27
N GLU A 217 -22.12 3.90 -5.68
CA GLU A 217 -21.26 4.03 -4.49
C GLU A 217 -19.86 4.52 -4.89
N MET A 218 -19.36 4.10 -6.06
CA MET A 218 -18.12 4.64 -6.64
C MET A 218 -18.25 6.14 -6.95
N ALA A 219 -19.38 6.56 -7.54
CA ALA A 219 -19.68 7.97 -7.79
C ALA A 219 -19.90 8.78 -6.50
N GLU A 220 -20.57 8.22 -5.48
CA GLU A 220 -20.72 8.90 -4.18
C GLU A 220 -19.35 9.13 -3.51
N ILE A 221 -18.47 8.14 -3.54
CA ILE A 221 -17.09 8.27 -3.05
C ILE A 221 -16.32 9.34 -3.84
N ASP A 222 -16.42 9.34 -5.17
CA ASP A 222 -15.72 10.29 -6.04
C ASP A 222 -16.11 11.75 -5.75
N GLU A 223 -17.40 12.04 -5.54
CA GLU A 223 -17.86 13.37 -5.12
C GLU A 223 -17.45 13.74 -3.68
N ILE A 224 -17.42 12.77 -2.75
CA ILE A 224 -16.87 12.97 -1.40
C ILE A 224 -15.41 13.42 -1.48
N LEU A 225 -14.59 12.74 -2.28
CA LEU A 225 -13.15 13.01 -2.40
C LEU A 225 -12.88 14.41 -2.99
N LYS A 226 -13.63 14.80 -4.03
CA LYS A 226 -13.57 16.16 -4.61
C LYS A 226 -13.95 17.25 -3.61
N SER A 227 -14.98 17.01 -2.78
CA SER A 227 -15.52 18.05 -1.90
C SER A 227 -14.60 18.46 -0.74
N LEU A 228 -13.78 17.52 -0.22
CA LEU A 228 -12.98 17.73 0.98
C LEU A 228 -11.70 18.58 0.77
N ASN A 229 -11.20 18.63 -0.47
CA ASN A 229 -9.91 19.24 -0.83
C ASN A 229 -8.82 18.86 0.19
N LEU A 230 -8.53 17.56 0.24
CA LEU A 230 -7.60 16.94 1.18
C LEU A 230 -6.17 17.41 0.88
N PRO A 231 -5.31 17.62 1.90
CA PRO A 231 -3.90 17.96 1.66
C PRO A 231 -3.20 16.81 0.91
N GLU A 232 -2.32 17.15 -0.02
CA GLU A 232 -1.55 16.19 -0.86
C GLU A 232 -0.83 15.10 -0.04
N GLY A 233 -0.43 14.03 -0.73
CA GLY A 233 0.35 12.91 -0.20
C GLY A 233 1.52 13.36 0.67
N ASP A 234 1.83 12.59 1.72
CA ASP A 234 2.79 13.03 2.73
C ASP A 234 4.23 13.02 2.18
N THR A 235 4.61 14.13 1.53
CA THR A 235 5.85 14.28 0.78
C THR A 235 7.11 14.14 1.63
N SER A 236 6.96 14.19 2.97
CA SER A 236 8.01 13.94 3.95
C SER A 236 8.46 12.47 4.02
N GLY A 237 7.60 11.53 3.62
CA GLY A 237 7.82 10.09 3.74
C GLY A 237 7.74 9.31 2.43
N THR A 238 7.25 9.89 1.34
CA THR A 238 7.30 9.28 0.01
C THR A 238 8.72 9.39 -0.57
N TRP A 239 9.44 8.26 -0.64
CA TRP A 239 10.68 8.19 -1.43
C TRP A 239 10.37 8.59 -2.87
N ARG A 240 10.94 9.70 -3.35
CA ARG A 240 10.83 10.16 -4.74
C ARG A 240 11.70 9.31 -5.67
N ALA A 241 11.42 8.01 -5.71
CA ALA A 241 12.10 7.00 -6.51
C ALA A 241 11.41 6.75 -7.87
N CYS A 242 10.25 7.36 -8.13
CA CYS A 242 9.61 7.35 -9.45
C CYS A 242 10.21 8.44 -10.37
N CYS A 243 11.54 8.48 -10.46
CA CYS A 243 12.28 9.43 -11.29
C CYS A 243 12.36 8.95 -12.74
N ILE A 244 11.22 8.91 -13.46
CA ILE A 244 11.27 8.64 -14.90
C ILE A 244 12.16 9.71 -15.56
N ASN A 245 13.26 9.26 -16.15
CA ASN A 245 14.30 10.04 -16.81
C ASN A 245 14.97 11.13 -15.93
N ASN A 246 14.84 11.03 -14.60
CA ASN A 246 15.47 11.90 -13.60
C ASN A 246 15.23 13.42 -13.79
N GLN A 247 14.08 13.81 -14.35
CA GLN A 247 13.68 15.21 -14.52
C GLN A 247 12.23 15.45 -14.09
N VAL A 248 11.99 16.61 -13.45
CA VAL A 248 10.65 17.18 -13.34
C VAL A 248 10.40 17.97 -14.63
N ILE A 249 9.53 17.45 -15.49
CA ILE A 249 9.29 17.99 -16.84
C ILE A 249 8.06 18.92 -16.82
N PRO A 250 8.23 20.25 -16.89
CA PRO A 250 7.17 21.13 -17.37
C PRO A 250 6.96 20.90 -18.88
N PRO A 251 5.76 21.16 -19.43
CA PRO A 251 5.43 20.72 -20.78
C PRO A 251 6.17 21.53 -21.86
N HIS A 252 7.17 20.91 -22.51
CA HIS A 252 7.21 20.74 -23.97
C HIS A 252 8.42 19.91 -24.48
N GLU A 253 8.20 19.28 -25.63
CA GLU A 253 9.17 18.92 -26.70
C GLU A 253 10.22 17.79 -26.58
N THR A 254 10.14 16.93 -27.61
CA THR A 254 11.15 16.02 -28.19
C THR A 254 11.56 14.75 -27.43
N MET A 255 11.35 13.61 -28.10
CA MET A 255 11.93 12.32 -27.73
C MET A 255 13.43 12.28 -27.99
N GLY A 256 14.21 11.82 -27.02
CA GLY A 256 15.62 11.44 -27.15
C GLY A 256 15.83 10.04 -26.56
N SER A 257 16.60 9.19 -27.24
CA SER A 257 16.81 7.80 -26.85
C SER A 257 17.70 7.62 -25.62
N SER A 258 17.46 6.55 -24.88
CA SER A 258 18.17 6.09 -23.67
C SER A 258 17.99 6.97 -22.43
N CYS A 259 17.27 6.43 -21.45
CA CYS A 259 17.25 6.89 -20.06
C CYS A 259 17.27 5.67 -19.15
N GLU A 260 17.98 5.78 -18.03
CA GLU A 260 18.04 4.74 -17.01
C GLU A 260 17.09 5.14 -15.87
N VAL A 261 16.13 4.25 -15.59
CA VAL A 261 15.20 4.40 -14.47
C VAL A 261 15.10 3.04 -13.80
N ILE A 262 15.38 2.99 -12.50
CA ILE A 262 15.29 1.73 -11.76
C ILE A 262 13.92 1.66 -11.13
N ILE A 263 13.04 0.99 -11.86
CA ILE A 263 11.64 0.75 -11.55
C ILE A 263 11.52 -0.70 -11.07
N SER A 264 10.54 -1.00 -10.22
CA SER A 264 10.43 -2.32 -9.58
C SER A 264 10.34 -3.46 -10.60
N VAL A 265 11.39 -4.28 -10.65
CA VAL A 265 11.50 -5.42 -11.55
C VAL A 265 10.81 -6.63 -10.91
N GLY A 266 9.67 -7.03 -11.46
CA GLY A 266 8.98 -8.27 -11.10
C GLY A 266 8.00 -8.23 -9.92
N ASN A 267 6.75 -8.62 -10.21
CA ASN A 267 5.71 -9.10 -9.28
C ASN A 267 5.15 -8.06 -8.28
N ALA A 268 3.82 -8.01 -8.02
CA ALA A 268 3.07 -8.94 -7.07
C ALA A 268 2.62 -8.51 -4.10
N LEU A 269 2.47 -7.32 -3.37
CA LEU A 269 2.38 -7.20 -1.90
C LEU A 269 1.03 -7.73 -1.34
N VAL A 270 0.98 -8.95 -0.83
CA VAL A 270 0.51 -9.13 0.56
C VAL A 270 1.67 -8.70 1.42
N CYS A 271 1.51 -7.55 2.09
CA CYS A 271 2.57 -6.97 2.88
C CYS A 271 2.57 -7.65 4.25
N CYS A 272 3.45 -8.64 4.45
CA CYS A 272 3.68 -9.22 5.78
C CYS A 272 4.46 -8.25 6.69
N MET A 273 3.92 -7.05 6.95
CA MET A 273 4.19 -6.28 8.18
C MET A 273 3.52 -6.95 9.39
N LEU A 274 3.75 -8.26 9.53
CA LEU A 274 3.83 -8.92 10.81
C LEU A 274 5.16 -8.46 11.39
N GLY A 275 5.16 -7.76 12.53
CA GLY A 275 6.42 -7.23 13.10
C GLY A 275 7.37 -8.36 13.47
N VAL A 276 8.60 -8.32 12.93
CA VAL A 276 9.67 -9.30 13.19
C VAL A 276 10.90 -8.56 13.71
#